data_AF-A0A061MZS2-F1
#
_entry.id   AF-A0A061MZS2-F1
#
_cell.length_a   1.000
_cell.length_b   1.000
_cell.length_c   1.000
_cell.angle_alpha   90.00
_cell.angle_beta   90.00
_cell.angle_gamma   90.00
#
_symmetry.space_group_name_H-M   'P 1'
#
loop_
_entity.id
_entity.type
_entity.pdbx_description
1 polymer ?
#
loop_
_entity_poly.entity_id
_entity_poly.type
_entity_poly.pdbx_seq_one_letter_code
_entity_poly.pdbx_strand_id
1 'polypeptide(L)'
;MVIFFLNLLPGTFPFVPKTVNSFRDYIISKESEHEIFEGVLAEEMTFNKGVAGFFARGTHPHKEEVEVLLRLPGGMPTTYIDRSSTNGTIFVHAGKDLFNYHAQNKSTNRIPTQLLQWVHDEYDRIQGEETNA
;
A
#
# COMPACT_ATOMS: atom_id res chain seq x y z
N MET A 1 20.11 14.16 16.11
CA MET A 1 19.01 14.59 15.21
C MET A 1 17.72 14.08 15.82
N VAL A 2 16.88 14.96 16.36
CA VAL A 2 15.58 14.56 16.92
C VAL A 2 14.57 14.61 15.76
N ILE A 3 14.12 13.44 15.31
CA ILE A 3 12.99 13.36 14.38
C ILE A 3 11.73 13.50 15.25
N PHE A 4 11.02 14.62 15.11
CA PHE A 4 9.71 14.77 15.72
C PHE A 4 8.70 13.98 14.90
N PHE A 5 8.11 12.96 15.50
CA PHE A 5 6.91 12.31 14.98
C PHE A 5 5.69 13.09 15.46
N LEU A 6 4.93 13.65 14.51
CA LEU A 6 3.60 14.17 14.79
C LEU A 6 2.59 13.10 14.39
N ASN A 7 1.81 12.63 15.35
CA ASN A 7 0.73 11.69 15.07
C ASN A 7 -0.44 12.45 14.41
N LEU A 8 -0.34 12.65 13.09
CA LEU A 8 -1.27 13.48 12.33
C LEU A 8 -2.67 12.85 12.23
N LEU A 9 -2.74 11.51 12.19
CA LEU A 9 -3.98 10.74 12.11
C LEU A 9 -3.91 9.51 13.03
N PRO A 10 -5.01 9.16 13.73
CA PRO A 10 -5.09 7.90 14.47
C PRO A 10 -4.70 6.69 13.60
N GLY A 11 -4.08 5.68 14.20
CA GLY A 11 -3.65 4.48 13.48
C GLY A 11 -2.38 4.62 12.64
N THR A 12 -1.80 5.84 12.52
CA THR A 12 -0.56 6.04 11.76
C THR A 12 0.69 5.90 12.63
N PHE A 13 1.74 5.31 12.03
CA PHE A 13 3.02 5.06 12.70
C PHE A 13 4.19 5.48 11.81
N PRO A 14 5.36 5.83 12.40
CA PRO A 14 6.57 6.14 11.65
C PRO A 14 6.95 5.00 10.71
N PHE A 15 7.51 5.37 9.55
CA PHE A 15 8.08 4.40 8.63
C PHE A 15 9.21 3.60 9.29
N VAL A 16 9.19 2.29 9.12
CA VAL A 16 10.24 1.36 9.55
C VAL A 16 10.89 0.75 8.30
N PRO A 17 12.19 1.03 8.05
CA PRO A 17 12.88 0.46 6.90
C PRO A 17 13.07 -1.05 7.06
N LYS A 18 13.00 -1.77 5.94
CA LYS A 18 13.37 -3.19 5.88
C LYS A 18 14.89 -3.31 6.03
N THR A 19 15.36 -4.21 6.90
CA THR A 19 16.76 -4.64 6.90
C THR A 19 17.04 -5.45 5.64
N VAL A 20 18.03 -5.02 4.85
CA VAL A 20 18.33 -5.59 3.52
C VAL A 20 19.61 -6.39 3.58
N ASN A 21 19.52 -7.68 3.24
CA ASN A 21 20.65 -8.57 3.04
C ASN A 21 20.80 -8.94 1.55
N SER A 22 19.70 -8.91 0.80
CA SER A 22 19.65 -9.24 -0.63
C SER A 22 18.54 -8.46 -1.33
N PHE A 23 18.62 -8.32 -2.66
CA PHE A 23 17.52 -7.78 -3.47
C PHE A 23 16.22 -8.58 -3.28
N ARG A 24 16.32 -9.86 -2.89
CA ARG A 24 15.18 -10.72 -2.59
C ARG A 24 14.34 -10.21 -1.43
N ASP A 25 14.91 -9.39 -0.53
CA ASP A 25 14.18 -8.74 0.56
C ASP A 25 13.17 -7.69 0.08
N TYR A 26 13.13 -7.41 -1.23
CA TYR A 26 12.18 -6.52 -1.88
C TYR A 26 11.12 -7.23 -2.73
N ILE A 27 11.09 -8.57 -2.73
CA ILE A 27 10.07 -9.33 -3.45
C ILE A 27 8.69 -9.02 -2.83
N ILE A 28 7.83 -8.42 -3.63
CA ILE A 28 6.46 -8.11 -3.24
C ILE A 28 5.61 -9.37 -3.36
N SER A 29 4.83 -9.68 -2.32
CA SER A 29 3.78 -10.69 -2.36
C SER A 29 2.41 -10.04 -2.17
N LYS A 30 1.41 -10.56 -2.89
CA LYS A 30 -0.01 -10.22 -2.65
C LYS A 30 -0.53 -11.09 -1.51
N GLU A 31 -1.18 -10.46 -0.54
CA GLU A 31 -1.86 -11.15 0.56
C GLU A 31 -3.28 -11.57 0.14
N SER A 32 -3.95 -10.70 -0.62
CA SER A 32 -5.30 -10.91 -1.12
C SER A 32 -5.40 -10.50 -2.59
N GLU A 33 -6.38 -11.06 -3.30
CA GLU A 33 -6.78 -10.59 -4.62
C GLU A 33 -7.67 -9.36 -4.44
N HIS A 34 -7.08 -8.18 -4.62
CA HIS A 34 -7.76 -6.89 -4.45
C HIS A 34 -7.78 -6.12 -5.77
N GLU A 35 -8.89 -5.46 -6.08
CA GLU A 35 -9.15 -4.79 -7.37
C GLU A 35 -8.07 -3.76 -7.77
N ILE A 36 -7.51 -3.03 -6.80
CA ILE A 36 -6.35 -2.13 -7.01
C ILE A 36 -5.19 -2.82 -7.74
N PHE A 37 -4.96 -4.11 -7.49
CA PHE A 37 -3.85 -4.89 -8.03
C PHE A 37 -4.31 -6.01 -8.97
N GLU A 38 -5.55 -5.97 -9.44
CA GLU A 38 -6.05 -6.93 -10.43
C GLU A 38 -5.21 -6.86 -11.71
N GLY A 39 -4.81 -8.04 -12.22
CA GLY A 39 -3.97 -8.14 -13.40
C GLY A 39 -2.55 -7.53 -13.28
N VAL A 40 -2.14 -7.07 -12.10
CA VAL A 40 -0.79 -6.55 -11.85
C VAL A 40 0.14 -7.68 -11.41
N LEU A 41 1.27 -7.82 -12.11
CA LEU A 41 2.27 -8.85 -11.79
C LEU A 41 3.16 -8.40 -10.63
N ALA A 42 3.29 -9.24 -9.61
CA ALA A 42 4.13 -8.97 -8.44
C ALA A 42 5.62 -8.82 -8.79
N GLU A 43 6.07 -9.51 -9.84
CA GLU A 43 7.43 -9.35 -10.37
C GLU A 43 7.68 -7.94 -10.91
N GLU A 44 6.71 -7.33 -11.59
CA GLU A 44 6.85 -5.98 -12.14
C GLU A 44 6.72 -4.88 -11.09
N MET A 45 6.07 -5.19 -9.94
CA MET A 45 6.15 -4.36 -8.73
C MET A 45 7.53 -4.50 -8.10
N THR A 46 8.06 -5.72 -8.03
CA THR A 46 9.38 -5.98 -7.42
C THR A 46 10.51 -5.33 -8.21
N PHE A 47 10.53 -5.52 -9.53
CA PHE A 47 11.64 -5.15 -10.40
C PHE A 47 11.30 -4.06 -11.40
N ASN A 48 12.14 -3.03 -11.46
CA ASN A 48 12.12 -2.02 -12.49
C ASN A 48 13.47 -1.92 -13.18
N LYS A 49 13.52 -2.29 -14.47
CA LYS A 49 14.75 -2.27 -15.29
C LYS A 49 15.94 -2.97 -14.60
N GLY A 50 15.68 -4.13 -13.99
CA GLY A 50 16.69 -4.94 -13.28
C GLY A 50 16.97 -4.52 -11.83
N VAL A 51 16.34 -3.46 -11.33
CA VAL A 51 16.54 -2.97 -9.96
C VAL A 51 15.32 -3.28 -9.09
N ALA A 52 15.55 -3.85 -7.90
CA ALA A 52 14.50 -4.16 -6.94
C ALA A 52 14.26 -3.03 -5.92
N GLY A 53 13.06 -3.00 -5.33
CA GLY A 53 12.75 -2.10 -4.21
C GLY A 53 12.34 -0.68 -4.61
N PHE A 54 11.83 -0.50 -5.84
CA PHE A 54 11.18 0.75 -6.25
C PHE A 54 9.74 0.85 -5.76
N PHE A 55 9.07 -0.29 -5.60
CA PHE A 55 7.68 -0.32 -5.12
C PHE A 55 7.60 -0.09 -3.62
N ALA A 56 8.46 -0.74 -2.82
CA ALA A 56 8.52 -0.53 -1.39
C ALA A 56 9.90 -0.84 -0.80
N ARG A 57 10.20 -0.26 0.36
CA ARG A 57 11.47 -0.47 1.10
C ARG A 57 11.31 -0.69 2.60
N GLY A 58 10.08 -0.87 3.06
CA GLY A 58 9.77 -1.01 4.47
C GLY A 58 8.26 -1.03 4.68
N THR A 59 7.86 -0.59 5.86
CA THR A 59 6.47 -0.64 6.33
C THR A 59 6.12 0.59 7.14
N HIS A 60 4.84 0.93 7.17
CA HIS A 60 4.26 1.65 8.29
C HIS A 60 3.61 0.58 9.20
N PRO A 61 4.09 0.39 10.44
CA PRO A 61 3.46 -0.52 11.37
C PRO A 61 2.00 -0.15 11.59
N HIS A 62 1.18 -1.12 11.98
CA HIS A 62 -0.19 -0.92 12.44
C HIS A 62 -0.39 -1.73 13.73
N LYS A 63 -1.36 -1.30 14.56
CA LYS A 63 -1.74 -2.02 15.80
C LYS A 63 -3.11 -2.66 15.69
N GLU A 64 -4.01 -2.00 14.97
CA GLU A 64 -5.36 -2.49 14.73
C GLU A 64 -5.37 -3.57 13.64
N GLU A 65 -6.51 -4.25 13.54
CA GLU A 65 -6.81 -5.14 12.43
C GLU A 65 -6.99 -4.29 11.16
N VAL A 66 -6.08 -4.48 10.20
CA VAL A 66 -6.09 -3.80 8.90
C VAL A 66 -6.13 -4.84 7.79
N GLU A 67 -6.73 -4.47 6.67
CA GLU A 67 -6.71 -5.29 5.48
C GLU A 67 -5.36 -5.13 4.78
N VAL A 68 -4.46 -6.09 4.97
CA VAL A 68 -3.16 -6.08 4.30
C VAL A 68 -3.33 -6.54 2.86
N LEU A 69 -2.86 -5.74 1.90
CA LEU A 69 -2.93 -6.05 0.47
C LEU A 69 -1.61 -6.63 -0.03
N LEU A 70 -0.49 -6.03 0.39
CA LEU A 70 0.85 -6.38 -0.09
C LEU A 70 1.83 -6.51 1.06
N ARG A 71 2.78 -7.44 0.94
CA ARG A 71 3.86 -7.64 1.91
C ARG A 71 5.23 -7.68 1.26
N LEU A 72 6.23 -7.30 2.05
CA LEU A 72 7.63 -7.66 1.86
C LEU A 72 7.94 -8.96 2.63
N PRO A 73 9.07 -9.64 2.32
CA PRO A 73 9.46 -10.87 2.99
C PRO A 73 9.59 -10.73 4.50
N GLY A 74 9.26 -11.79 5.23
CA GLY A 74 9.13 -11.75 6.69
C GLY A 74 7.78 -11.18 7.16
N GLY A 75 6.78 -11.15 6.28
CA GLY A 75 5.41 -10.77 6.62
C GLY A 75 5.18 -9.27 6.79
N MET A 76 6.12 -8.43 6.37
CA MET A 76 6.11 -6.98 6.61
C MET A 76 5.07 -6.30 5.70
N PRO A 77 3.95 -5.77 6.21
CA PRO A 77 2.92 -5.12 5.40
C PRO A 77 3.48 -3.89 4.71
N THR A 78 3.27 -3.74 3.41
CA THR A 78 3.70 -2.55 2.68
C THR A 78 2.56 -1.77 2.08
N THR A 79 1.41 -2.40 1.89
CA THR A 79 0.18 -1.72 1.49
C THR A 79 -0.97 -2.34 2.24
N TYR A 80 -1.77 -1.51 2.89
CA TYR A 80 -2.92 -1.95 3.68
C TYR A 80 -3.99 -0.87 3.73
N ILE A 81 -5.20 -1.29 4.07
CA ILE A 81 -6.36 -0.44 4.29
C ILE A 81 -6.79 -0.54 5.76
N ASP A 82 -6.91 0.61 6.40
CA ASP A 82 -7.43 0.75 7.75
C ASP A 82 -8.77 1.48 7.70
N ARG A 83 -9.85 0.79 8.10
CA ARG A 83 -11.23 1.31 8.17
C ARG A 83 -11.73 1.49 9.61
N SER A 84 -10.86 1.29 10.60
CA SER A 84 -11.25 1.23 12.02
C SER A 84 -10.65 2.37 12.85
N SER A 85 -9.48 2.88 12.47
CA SER A 85 -8.81 3.94 13.24
C SER A 85 -9.51 5.31 13.17
N THR A 86 -10.35 5.55 12.15
CA THR A 86 -11.06 6.83 11.97
C THR A 86 -12.48 6.60 11.45
N ASN A 87 -13.28 7.66 11.37
CA ASN A 87 -14.60 7.61 10.70
C ASN A 87 -14.50 7.56 9.16
N GLY A 88 -13.28 7.63 8.62
CA GLY A 88 -13.01 7.40 7.20
C GLY A 88 -12.07 6.22 7.00
N THR A 89 -11.65 6.05 5.75
CA THR A 89 -10.72 4.98 5.36
C THR A 89 -9.33 5.53 5.12
N ILE A 90 -8.32 4.90 5.73
CA ILE A 90 -6.91 5.21 5.50
C ILE A 90 -6.32 4.15 4.60
N PHE A 91 -5.89 4.54 3.41
CA PHE A 91 -5.05 3.72 2.54
C PHE A 91 -3.57 4.07 2.78
N VAL A 92 -2.77 3.07 3.15
CA VAL A 92 -1.35 3.26 3.45
C VAL A 92 -0.49 2.48 2.45
N HIS A 93 0.52 3.14 1.88
CA HIS A 93 1.52 2.54 1.01
C HIS A 93 2.93 2.99 1.41
N ALA A 94 3.81 2.04 1.74
CA ALA A 94 5.16 2.29 2.26
C ALA A 94 6.22 2.35 1.14
N GLY A 95 5.95 3.17 0.13
CA GLY A 95 6.68 3.14 -1.12
C GLY A 95 6.50 4.35 -2.02
N LYS A 96 6.75 4.16 -3.32
CA LYS A 96 6.59 5.22 -4.32
C LYS A 96 5.10 5.48 -4.54
N ASP A 97 4.72 6.75 -4.66
CA ASP A 97 3.39 7.17 -5.07
C ASP A 97 2.83 6.32 -6.23
N LEU A 98 1.67 5.69 -5.95
CA LEU A 98 1.02 4.74 -6.84
C LEU A 98 0.40 5.40 -8.08
N PHE A 99 0.11 6.71 -8.05
CA PHE A 99 -0.38 7.43 -9.23
C PHE A 99 0.73 7.71 -10.26
N ASN A 100 2.00 7.57 -9.86
CA ASN A 100 3.16 7.78 -10.73
C ASN A 100 3.56 6.54 -11.56
N TYR A 101 2.72 5.50 -11.61
CA TYR A 101 2.91 4.35 -12.50
C TYR A 101 2.19 4.58 -13.84
N HIS A 102 2.87 5.18 -14.80
CA HIS A 102 2.33 5.40 -16.14
C HIS A 102 3.42 5.19 -17.20
N ALA A 103 2.99 4.87 -18.43
CA ALA A 103 3.84 4.80 -19.63
C ALA A 103 5.07 3.86 -19.53
N GLN A 104 5.07 2.85 -18.65
CA GLN A 104 6.20 1.92 -18.52
C GLN A 104 6.10 0.67 -19.41
N ASN A 105 5.03 0.54 -20.21
CA ASN A 105 4.66 -0.70 -20.91
C ASN A 105 4.67 -1.95 -19.99
N LYS A 106 4.07 -1.82 -18.80
CA LYS A 106 4.00 -2.85 -17.75
C LYS A 106 2.58 -2.96 -17.21
N SER A 107 2.26 -4.09 -16.59
CA SER A 107 1.00 -4.31 -15.86
C SER A 107 0.80 -3.31 -14.71
N THR A 108 1.88 -2.79 -14.11
CA THR A 108 1.81 -1.76 -13.06
C THR A 108 1.19 -0.44 -13.54
N ASN A 109 1.11 -0.19 -14.85
CA ASN A 109 0.39 0.97 -15.40
C ASN A 109 -1.13 0.95 -15.11
N ARG A 110 -1.67 -0.20 -14.67
CA ARG A 110 -3.08 -0.33 -14.28
C ARG A 110 -3.37 0.29 -12.91
N ILE A 111 -2.37 0.34 -12.03
CA ILE A 111 -2.52 0.71 -10.62
C ILE A 111 -3.18 2.09 -10.44
N PRO A 112 -2.77 3.18 -11.12
CA PRO A 112 -3.36 4.50 -10.87
C PRO A 112 -4.87 4.54 -11.11
N THR A 113 -5.33 3.97 -12.23
CA THR A 113 -6.75 3.98 -12.60
C THR A 113 -7.57 3.06 -11.69
N GLN A 114 -7.04 1.88 -11.36
CA GLN A 114 -7.71 0.95 -10.43
C GLN A 114 -7.78 1.52 -9.02
N LEU A 115 -6.72 2.19 -8.55
CA LEU A 115 -6.72 2.88 -7.26
C LEU A 115 -7.72 4.03 -7.24
N LEU A 116 -7.80 4.82 -8.31
CA LEU A 116 -8.78 5.92 -8.39
C LEU A 116 -10.22 5.39 -8.36
N GLN A 117 -10.49 4.30 -9.08
CA GLN A 117 -11.79 3.66 -9.05
C GLN A 117 -12.14 3.17 -7.63
N TRP A 118 -11.22 2.45 -6.99
CA TRP A 118 -11.41 2.00 -5.60
C TRP A 118 -11.66 3.17 -4.63
N VAL A 119 -11.00 4.32 -4.81
CA VAL A 119 -11.26 5.51 -3.97
C VAL A 119 -12.71 6.00 -4.12
N HIS A 120 -13.26 5.97 -5.33
CA HIS A 120 -14.67 6.31 -5.55
C HIS A 120 -15.61 5.29 -4.92
N ASP A 121 -15.32 4.00 -5.10
CA ASP A 121 -16.14 2.92 -4.55
C ASP A 121 -16.12 2.92 -3.01
N GLU A 122 -14.96 3.22 -2.42
CA GLU A 122 -14.78 3.35 -0.97
C GLU A 122 -15.50 4.59 -0.42
N TYR A 123 -15.50 5.70 -1.16
CA TYR A 123 -16.28 6.89 -0.81
C TYR A 123 -17.78 6.60 -0.80
N ASP A 124 -18.30 5.97 -1.85
CA ASP A 124 -19.71 5.60 -1.95
C ASP A 124 -20.12 4.63 -0.84
N ARG A 125 -19.24 3.68 -0.46
CA ARG A 125 -19.44 2.78 0.68
C ARG A 125 -19.64 3.57 1.99
N ILE A 126 -18.76 4.52 2.28
CA ILE A 126 -18.83 5.33 3.51
C ILE A 126 -20.13 6.16 3.54
N GLN A 127 -20.50 6.79 2.42
CA GLN A 127 -21.76 7.56 2.34
C GLN A 127 -23.01 6.67 2.48
N GLY A 128 -22.96 5.46 1.95
CA GLY A 128 -24.01 4.45 2.12
C GLY A 128 -24.17 3.99 3.56
N GLU A 129 -23.08 3.85 4.31
CA GLU A 129 -23.11 3.50 5.75
C GLU A 129 -23.73 4.62 6.59
N GLU A 130 -23.38 5.89 6.32
CA GLU A 130 -23.97 7.05 7.01
C GLU A 130 -25.49 7.17 6.77
N THR A 131 -25.99 6.74 5.60
CA THR A 131 -27.43 6.81 5.28
C THR A 131 -28.25 5.71 5.97
N ASN A 132 -27.60 4.61 6.37
CA ASN A 132 -28.25 3.45 6.99
C ASN A 132 -28.05 3.37 8.52
N ALA A 133 -27.32 4.32 9.12
CA ALA A 133 -27.08 4.45 10.56
C ALA A 133 -28.08 5.41 11.23
#